data_AF-A0A812TE56-F1
#
_entry.id   AF-A0A812TE56-F1
#
_cell.length_a   1.000
_cell.length_b   1.000
_cell.length_c   1.000
_cell.angle_alpha   90.00
_cell.angle_beta   90.00
_cell.angle_gamma   90.00
#
_symmetry.space_group_name_H-M   'P 1'
#
loop_
_entity.id
_entity.type
_entity.pdbx_description
1 polymer ?
#
loop_
_entity_poly.entity_id
_entity_poly.type
_entity_poly.pdbx_seq_one_letter_code
_entity_poly.pdbx_strand_id
1 'polypeptide(L)'
;MILCDKKELEPVLLPLFCSMYWLRLVYSLHGERWLGPYLLPIISAVRDTGPFFFVTSLCIAGATHAYVIMNPRGEDEYPIYSSFLHTVRLAIFGDFDMFEYQGQDTTFQLVENEWVPNDPSPTDLGWYRDILYGLYGPYISLQLCFFCTGIGITVLLMLIAILGQNYEMHQGRAQVLFMQARARMLLEMVMEPAFRRQRAHYQKDIFDRFMQKVWRVLCPVSKHPLLRFGILIVCLVLLLTSFMGLLIYVLMGAIGFTGIRYTINSSFFGLFGDRFAEECEIFALVRTDAASDDLRSMRNDLKDLRDIVITLCRDPATSLRTRMQELLPPRK
;
A
#
# COMPACT_ATOMS: atom_id res chain seq x y z
N MET A 1 -1.10 26.88 4.59
CA MET A 1 -0.86 26.45 5.98
C MET A 1 -1.83 27.18 6.93
N ILE A 2 -3.13 27.17 6.61
CA ILE A 2 -4.23 27.87 7.33
C ILE A 2 -5.31 26.85 7.77
N LEU A 3 -5.08 25.55 7.54
CA LEU A 3 -6.01 24.45 7.83
C LEU A 3 -5.88 23.88 9.26
N CYS A 4 -4.96 24.38 10.09
CA CYS A 4 -4.74 23.82 11.44
C CYS A 4 -5.60 24.46 12.55
N ASP A 5 -6.44 25.46 12.24
CA ASP A 5 -7.08 26.27 13.28
C ASP A 5 -8.52 25.88 13.63
N LYS A 6 -9.12 24.88 12.97
CA LYS A 6 -10.52 24.47 13.24
C LYS A 6 -10.71 22.96 13.12
N LYS A 7 -11.65 22.42 13.90
CA LYS A 7 -12.07 21.01 14.04
C LYS A 7 -12.57 20.33 12.74
N GLU A 8 -12.19 20.83 11.58
CA GLU A 8 -12.65 20.39 10.25
C GLU A 8 -11.80 19.26 9.66
N LEU A 9 -10.59 19.02 10.19
CA LEU A 9 -9.74 17.89 9.74
C LEU A 9 -10.23 16.53 10.26
N GLU A 10 -10.92 16.53 11.42
CA GLU A 10 -11.45 15.32 12.07
C GLU A 10 -12.43 14.52 11.20
N PRO A 11 -13.46 15.12 10.54
CA PRO A 11 -14.43 14.36 9.75
C PRO A 11 -13.84 13.67 8.52
N VAL A 12 -12.79 14.22 7.89
CA VAL A 12 -12.16 13.60 6.70
C VAL A 12 -11.21 12.48 7.10
N LEU A 13 -10.48 12.65 8.19
CA LEU A 13 -9.50 11.65 8.64
C LEU A 13 -10.13 10.48 9.40
N LEU A 14 -11.25 10.69 10.08
CA LEU A 14 -11.90 9.66 10.90
C LEU A 14 -12.31 8.40 10.09
N PRO A 15 -12.94 8.50 8.90
CA PRO A 15 -13.25 7.34 8.07
C PRO A 15 -11.99 6.60 7.61
N LEU A 16 -10.93 7.34 7.28
CA LEU A 16 -9.66 6.75 6.93
C LEU A 16 -9.13 5.92 8.10
N PHE A 17 -9.04 6.51 9.31
CA PHE A 17 -8.65 5.83 10.55
C PHE A 17 -9.46 4.57 10.80
N CYS A 18 -10.78 4.66 10.70
CA CYS A 18 -11.68 3.52 10.84
C CYS A 18 -11.29 2.38 9.87
N SER A 19 -11.13 2.68 8.58
CA SER A 19 -10.74 1.70 7.56
C SER A 19 -9.41 1.01 7.87
N MET A 20 -8.43 1.72 8.42
CA MET A 20 -7.14 1.08 8.74
C MET A 20 -7.16 0.28 10.02
N TYR A 21 -8.05 0.59 10.97
CA TYR A 21 -8.29 -0.31 12.09
C TYR A 21 -8.82 -1.66 11.59
N TRP A 22 -9.68 -1.67 10.58
CA TRP A 22 -10.12 -2.91 9.93
C TRP A 22 -8.98 -3.64 9.22
N LEU A 23 -8.13 -2.93 8.47
CA LEU A 23 -6.95 -3.56 7.84
C LEU A 23 -5.97 -4.11 8.86
N ARG A 24 -5.79 -3.43 10.00
CA ARG A 24 -4.99 -3.92 11.14
C ARG A 24 -5.61 -5.14 11.78
N LEU A 25 -6.93 -5.17 11.91
CA LEU A 25 -7.65 -6.33 12.43
C LEU A 25 -7.40 -7.53 11.51
N VAL A 26 -7.62 -7.38 10.20
CA VAL A 26 -7.32 -8.44 9.21
C VAL A 26 -5.85 -8.87 9.30
N TYR A 27 -4.93 -7.92 9.37
CA TYR A 27 -3.52 -8.22 9.54
C TYR A 27 -3.29 -9.01 10.84
N SER A 28 -3.84 -8.61 11.99
CA SER A 28 -3.64 -9.32 13.26
C SER A 28 -4.11 -10.78 13.24
N LEU A 29 -5.06 -11.12 12.36
CA LEU A 29 -5.54 -12.50 12.20
C LEU A 29 -4.55 -13.41 11.46
N HIS A 30 -3.46 -12.90 10.89
CA HIS A 30 -2.46 -13.75 10.21
C HIS A 30 -1.77 -14.74 11.16
N GLY A 31 -1.79 -14.49 12.48
CA GLY A 31 -1.25 -15.39 13.50
C GLY A 31 -2.17 -16.56 13.85
N GLU A 32 -3.44 -16.51 13.44
CA GLU A 32 -4.42 -17.55 13.72
C GLU A 32 -4.28 -18.75 12.78
N ARG A 33 -4.31 -19.97 13.33
CA ARG A 33 -4.05 -21.21 12.56
C ARG A 33 -5.07 -21.45 11.44
N TRP A 34 -6.31 -21.01 11.61
CA TRP A 34 -7.39 -21.24 10.64
C TRP A 34 -7.36 -20.25 9.48
N LEU A 35 -6.81 -19.05 9.65
CA LEU A 35 -6.81 -17.98 8.64
C LEU A 35 -5.42 -17.67 8.10
N GLY A 36 -4.38 -17.75 8.93
CA GLY A 36 -3.00 -17.39 8.60
C GLY A 36 -2.45 -18.04 7.33
N PRO A 37 -2.56 -19.38 7.16
CA PRO A 37 -2.08 -20.06 5.96
C PRO A 37 -2.77 -19.60 4.66
N TYR A 38 -3.99 -19.07 4.73
CA TYR A 38 -4.71 -18.54 3.56
C TYR A 38 -4.41 -17.06 3.31
N LEU A 39 -4.26 -16.28 4.37
CA LEU A 39 -4.06 -14.83 4.28
C LEU A 39 -2.63 -14.47 3.82
N LEU A 40 -1.61 -15.20 4.28
CA LEU A 40 -0.21 -14.89 3.99
C LEU A 40 0.17 -15.01 2.51
N PRO A 41 -0.27 -16.05 1.77
CA PRO A 41 -0.07 -16.12 0.33
C PRO A 41 -0.73 -14.96 -0.42
N ILE A 42 -1.94 -14.55 -0.01
CA ILE A 42 -2.65 -13.42 -0.62
C ILE A 42 -1.85 -12.13 -0.46
N ILE A 43 -1.43 -11.81 0.78
CA ILE A 43 -0.63 -10.61 1.05
C ILE A 43 0.69 -10.63 0.27
N SER A 44 1.34 -11.79 0.21
CA SER A 44 2.62 -11.94 -0.51
C SER A 44 2.44 -11.78 -2.03
N ALA A 45 1.39 -12.38 -2.60
CA ALA A 45 1.07 -12.25 -4.01
C ALA A 45 0.72 -10.80 -4.39
N VAL A 46 -0.06 -10.09 -3.57
CA VAL A 46 -0.39 -8.67 -3.78
C VAL A 46 0.84 -7.78 -3.68
N ARG A 47 1.80 -8.09 -2.80
CA ARG A 47 3.06 -7.33 -2.72
C ARG A 47 3.87 -7.46 -4.02
N ASP A 48 3.86 -8.63 -4.62
CA ASP A 48 4.63 -8.92 -5.84
C ASP A 48 4.00 -8.32 -7.11
N THR A 49 2.74 -7.87 -7.06
CA THR A 49 2.08 -7.14 -8.17
C THR A 49 2.39 -5.63 -8.19
N GLY A 50 3.26 -5.13 -7.29
CA GLY A 50 3.64 -3.72 -7.23
C GLY A 50 4.11 -3.11 -8.57
N PRO A 51 5.03 -3.74 -9.32
CA PRO A 51 5.46 -3.24 -10.63
C PRO A 51 4.31 -3.13 -11.65
N PHE A 52 3.35 -4.05 -11.59
CA PHE A 52 2.16 -4.01 -12.44
C PHE A 52 1.32 -2.76 -12.13
N PHE A 53 1.01 -2.52 -10.85
CA PHE A 53 0.25 -1.33 -10.44
C PHE A 53 0.95 -0.03 -10.84
N PHE A 54 2.29 0.00 -10.81
CA PHE A 54 3.05 1.15 -11.27
C PHE A 54 2.81 1.42 -12.76
N VAL A 55 2.94 0.40 -13.62
CA VAL A 55 2.66 0.55 -15.06
C VAL A 55 1.21 0.97 -15.31
N THR A 56 0.24 0.31 -14.65
CA THR A 56 -1.18 0.68 -14.76
C THR A 56 -1.42 2.14 -14.37
N SER A 57 -0.78 2.62 -13.30
CA SER A 57 -0.92 4.01 -12.85
C SER A 57 -0.40 5.02 -13.87
N LEU A 58 0.70 4.69 -14.57
CA LEU A 58 1.23 5.53 -15.65
C LEU A 58 0.29 5.56 -16.86
N CYS A 59 -0.31 4.41 -17.21
CA CYS A 59 -1.31 4.34 -18.27
C CYS A 59 -2.56 5.16 -17.93
N ILE A 60 -3.09 5.05 -16.71
CA ILE A 60 -4.23 5.84 -16.24
C ILE A 60 -3.87 7.33 -16.26
N ALA A 61 -2.71 7.73 -15.74
CA ALA A 61 -2.28 9.12 -15.76
C ALA A 61 -2.16 9.68 -17.18
N GLY A 62 -1.63 8.89 -18.12
CA GLY A 62 -1.55 9.25 -19.54
C GLY A 62 -2.93 9.43 -20.18
N ALA A 63 -3.86 8.51 -19.91
CA ALA A 63 -5.24 8.59 -20.41
C ALA A 63 -6.00 9.77 -19.79
N THR A 64 -5.85 10.01 -18.48
CA THR A 64 -6.41 11.19 -17.80
C THR A 64 -5.89 12.47 -18.40
N HIS A 65 -4.57 12.57 -18.64
CA HIS A 65 -3.98 13.74 -19.26
C HIS A 65 -4.53 13.98 -20.69
N ALA A 66 -4.69 12.92 -21.49
CA ALA A 66 -5.31 13.03 -22.80
C ALA A 66 -6.77 13.51 -22.71
N TYR A 67 -7.54 12.99 -21.75
CA TYR A 67 -8.93 13.38 -21.53
C TYR A 67 -9.06 14.85 -21.09
N VAL A 68 -8.18 15.33 -20.21
CA VAL A 68 -8.10 16.74 -19.81
C VAL A 68 -7.84 17.65 -21.02
N ILE A 69 -6.97 17.24 -21.95
CA ILE A 69 -6.68 18.01 -23.17
C ILE A 69 -7.89 18.04 -24.11
N MET A 70 -8.62 16.93 -24.23
CA MET A 70 -9.82 16.86 -25.07
C MET A 70 -10.99 17.65 -24.49
N ASN A 71 -11.06 17.76 -23.16
CA ASN A 71 -12.06 18.50 -22.40
C ASN A 71 -13.51 18.33 -22.90
N PRO A 72 -14.03 17.09 -23.03
CA PRO A 72 -15.33 16.85 -23.65
C PRO A 72 -16.51 17.43 -22.86
N ARG A 73 -16.38 17.62 -21.54
CA ARG A 73 -17.43 18.20 -20.68
C ARG A 73 -17.40 19.75 -20.63
N GLY A 74 -16.38 20.39 -21.19
CA GLY A 74 -16.28 21.85 -21.20
C GLY A 74 -15.90 22.45 -19.84
N GLU A 75 -16.78 23.25 -19.24
CA GLU A 75 -16.49 24.12 -18.09
C GLU A 75 -16.68 23.43 -16.73
N ASP A 76 -16.00 22.30 -16.51
CA ASP A 76 -15.94 21.71 -15.16
C ASP A 76 -15.12 22.62 -14.22
N GLU A 77 -15.58 22.80 -12.98
CA GLU A 77 -14.83 23.58 -11.95
C GLU A 77 -13.46 22.93 -11.64
N TYR A 78 -13.38 21.60 -11.75
CA TYR A 78 -12.18 20.81 -11.46
C TYR A 78 -11.88 19.79 -12.57
N PRO A 79 -11.41 20.22 -13.75
CA PRO A 79 -11.33 19.39 -14.95
C PRO A 79 -10.38 18.20 -14.77
N ILE A 80 -9.28 18.36 -14.02
CA ILE A 80 -8.33 17.28 -13.76
C ILE A 80 -8.96 16.18 -12.88
N TYR A 81 -9.74 16.59 -11.87
CA TYR A 81 -10.34 15.65 -10.93
C TYR A 81 -11.47 14.85 -11.58
N SER A 82 -12.37 15.51 -12.32
CA SER A 82 -13.43 14.83 -13.07
C SER A 82 -12.84 13.86 -14.09
N SER A 83 -11.87 14.32 -14.90
CA SER A 83 -11.15 13.50 -15.88
C SER A 83 -10.49 12.27 -15.25
N PHE A 84 -9.84 12.45 -14.09
CA PHE A 84 -9.20 11.36 -13.36
C PHE A 84 -10.22 10.33 -12.89
N LEU A 85 -11.33 10.78 -12.29
CA LEU A 85 -12.39 9.88 -11.84
C LEU A 85 -12.98 9.07 -12.99
N HIS A 86 -13.32 9.69 -14.12
CA HIS A 86 -13.83 8.96 -15.29
C HIS A 86 -12.83 7.95 -15.82
N THR A 87 -11.56 8.34 -15.93
CA THR A 87 -10.51 7.44 -16.41
C THR A 87 -10.32 6.26 -15.46
N VAL A 88 -10.33 6.48 -14.14
CA VAL A 88 -10.21 5.43 -13.13
C VAL A 88 -11.44 4.53 -13.13
N ARG A 89 -12.64 5.11 -13.27
CA ARG A 89 -13.90 4.35 -13.34
C ARG A 89 -13.90 3.41 -14.53
N LEU A 90 -13.53 3.93 -15.69
CA LEU A 90 -13.37 3.17 -16.92
C LEU A 90 -12.27 2.11 -16.79
N ALA A 91 -11.06 2.52 -16.42
CA ALA A 91 -9.90 1.63 -16.41
C ALA A 91 -10.03 0.55 -15.34
N ILE A 92 -10.26 0.90 -14.07
CA ILE A 92 -10.19 -0.04 -12.95
C ILE A 92 -11.48 -0.82 -12.77
N PHE A 93 -12.62 -0.14 -12.82
CA PHE A 93 -13.91 -0.77 -12.53
C PHE A 93 -14.56 -1.38 -13.77
N GLY A 94 -14.06 -1.05 -14.97
CA GLY A 94 -14.67 -1.51 -16.22
C GLY A 94 -16.10 -0.98 -16.39
N ASP A 95 -16.42 0.14 -15.76
CA ASP A 95 -17.73 0.77 -15.84
C ASP A 95 -17.76 1.69 -17.06
N PHE A 96 -18.26 1.14 -18.15
CA PHE A 96 -18.32 1.78 -19.46
C PHE A 96 -19.62 2.58 -19.60
N ASP A 97 -19.56 3.87 -19.29
CA ASP A 97 -20.58 4.81 -19.74
C ASP A 97 -20.00 5.71 -20.83
N MET A 98 -20.34 5.37 -22.08
CA MET A 98 -19.85 6.10 -23.24
C MET A 98 -20.45 7.50 -23.33
N PHE A 99 -21.69 7.69 -22.87
CA PHE A 99 -22.36 9.00 -22.92
C PHE A 99 -21.70 9.95 -21.93
N GLU A 100 -21.44 9.48 -20.72
CA GLU A 100 -20.72 10.24 -19.70
C GLU A 100 -19.30 10.61 -20.16
N TYR A 101 -18.58 9.67 -20.79
CA TYR A 101 -17.23 9.91 -21.31
C TYR A 101 -17.22 10.87 -22.51
N GLN A 102 -18.32 10.96 -23.25
CA GLN A 102 -18.50 11.93 -24.35
C GLN A 102 -19.00 13.29 -23.86
N GLY A 103 -19.31 13.44 -22.58
CA GLY A 103 -19.96 14.64 -22.04
C GLY A 103 -21.41 14.80 -22.50
N GLN A 104 -22.08 13.70 -22.85
CA GLN A 104 -23.47 13.66 -23.31
C GLN A 104 -24.49 13.41 -22.18
N ASP A 105 -24.06 13.40 -20.93
CA ASP A 105 -24.97 13.26 -19.79
C ASP A 105 -25.93 14.46 -19.72
N THR A 106 -27.18 14.16 -19.38
CA THR A 106 -28.18 15.17 -19.03
C THR A 106 -27.66 16.05 -17.90
N THR A 107 -27.47 17.34 -18.19
CA THR A 107 -27.16 18.34 -17.17
C THR A 107 -28.43 19.10 -16.83
N PHE A 108 -28.64 19.47 -15.57
CA PHE A 108 -29.78 20.31 -15.22
C PHE A 108 -29.35 21.77 -15.25
N GLN A 109 -30.07 22.59 -16.02
CA GLN A 109 -29.85 24.03 -16.05
C GLN A 109 -31.08 24.73 -15.45
N LEU A 110 -30.82 25.80 -14.69
CA LEU A 110 -31.88 26.61 -14.11
C LEU A 110 -32.35 27.63 -15.15
N VAL A 111 -33.51 27.38 -15.77
CA VAL A 111 -34.13 28.28 -16.74
C VAL A 111 -35.42 28.79 -16.13
N GLU A 112 -35.55 30.11 -15.99
CA GLU A 112 -36.76 30.75 -15.40
C GLU A 112 -37.14 30.23 -13.99
N ASN A 113 -36.14 29.88 -13.15
CA ASN A 113 -36.29 29.24 -11.83
C ASN A 113 -36.80 27.79 -11.84
N GLU A 114 -36.91 27.15 -13.00
CA GLU A 114 -37.19 25.73 -13.12
C GLU A 114 -35.94 24.96 -13.54
N TRP A 115 -35.69 23.81 -12.91
CA TRP A 115 -34.61 22.91 -13.31
C TRP A 115 -35.07 22.11 -14.53
N VAL A 116 -34.56 22.48 -15.70
CA VAL A 116 -34.88 21.81 -16.96
C VAL A 116 -33.71 20.89 -17.33
N PRO A 117 -33.95 19.63 -17.72
CA PRO A 117 -32.90 18.78 -18.25
C PRO A 117 -32.41 19.35 -19.58
N ASN A 118 -31.09 19.49 -19.71
CA ASN A 118 -30.38 19.89 -20.90
C ASN A 118 -29.58 18.68 -21.40
N ASP A 119 -30.08 18.05 -22.46
CA ASP A 119 -29.43 16.95 -23.15
C ASP A 119 -28.58 17.52 -24.29
N PRO A 120 -27.24 17.61 -24.14
CA PRO A 120 -26.39 18.17 -25.18
C PRO A 120 -26.48 17.31 -26.44
N SER A 121 -26.80 17.93 -27.58
CA SER A 121 -26.84 17.19 -28.84
C SER A 121 -25.42 16.82 -29.26
N PRO A 122 -25.19 15.66 -29.90
CA PRO A 122 -23.89 15.33 -30.49
C PRO A 122 -23.35 16.40 -31.46
N THR A 123 -24.23 17.24 -32.01
CA THR A 123 -23.87 18.36 -32.88
C THR A 123 -23.20 19.52 -32.15
N ASP A 124 -23.42 19.65 -30.84
CA ASP A 124 -23.00 20.81 -30.03
C ASP A 124 -21.53 20.72 -29.61
N LEU A 125 -20.92 19.52 -29.70
CA LEU A 125 -19.48 19.27 -29.50
C LEU A 125 -18.56 19.86 -30.60
N GLY A 126 -19.05 20.81 -31.39
CA GLY A 126 -18.22 21.59 -32.31
C GLY A 126 -17.96 20.92 -33.65
N TRP A 127 -18.87 20.08 -34.16
CA TRP A 127 -18.76 19.44 -35.48
C TRP A 127 -18.51 20.45 -36.63
N TYR A 128 -18.90 21.72 -36.45
CA TYR A 128 -18.86 22.74 -37.49
C TYR A 128 -17.62 23.63 -37.50
N ARG A 129 -16.67 23.46 -36.58
CA ARG A 129 -15.47 24.31 -36.50
C ARG A 129 -14.32 23.67 -37.29
N ASP A 130 -14.23 24.07 -38.56
CA ASP A 130 -13.15 23.85 -39.54
C ASP A 130 -13.09 22.50 -40.27
N ILE A 131 -13.97 22.37 -41.27
CA ILE A 131 -14.00 21.34 -42.34
C ILE A 131 -12.62 21.11 -43.02
N LEU A 132 -11.68 22.07 -42.92
CA LEU A 132 -10.37 22.00 -43.59
C LEU A 132 -9.30 21.19 -42.80
N TYR A 133 -9.51 20.88 -41.52
CA TYR A 133 -8.68 19.94 -40.73
C TYR A 133 -9.40 18.59 -40.47
N GLY A 134 -10.49 18.34 -41.21
CA GLY A 134 -11.54 17.35 -40.95
C GLY A 134 -11.24 15.87 -41.16
N LEU A 135 -10.04 15.37 -40.82
CA LEU A 135 -9.79 13.92 -40.81
C LEU A 135 -9.94 13.27 -39.41
N TYR A 136 -9.98 14.08 -38.34
CA TYR A 136 -10.12 13.58 -36.98
C TYR A 136 -11.08 14.46 -36.19
N GLY A 137 -12.38 14.19 -36.33
CA GLY A 137 -13.37 14.80 -35.44
C GLY A 137 -13.05 14.44 -33.97
N PRO A 138 -13.25 15.36 -33.01
CA PRO A 138 -12.97 15.11 -31.58
C PRO A 138 -13.67 13.83 -31.08
N TYR A 139 -14.81 13.50 -31.67
CA TYR A 139 -15.54 12.25 -31.46
C TYR A 139 -14.72 10.99 -31.78
N ILE A 140 -14.04 10.94 -32.93
CA ILE A 140 -13.23 9.78 -33.34
C ILE A 140 -12.00 9.66 -32.43
N SER A 141 -11.35 10.78 -32.11
CA SER A 141 -10.20 10.79 -31.21
C SER A 141 -10.56 10.32 -29.80
N LEU A 142 -11.74 10.71 -29.31
CA LEU A 142 -12.26 10.32 -28.01
C LEU A 142 -12.67 8.84 -28.00
N GLN A 143 -13.29 8.34 -29.06
CA GLN A 143 -13.55 6.90 -29.24
C GLN A 143 -12.26 6.09 -29.31
N LEU A 144 -11.26 6.56 -30.07
CA LEU A 144 -9.96 5.89 -30.15
C LEU A 144 -9.28 5.88 -28.78
N CYS A 145 -9.31 7.00 -28.05
CA CYS A 145 -8.79 7.08 -26.69
C CYS A 145 -9.53 6.11 -25.76
N PHE A 146 -10.85 6.03 -25.88
CA PHE A 146 -11.69 5.08 -25.13
C PHE A 146 -11.30 3.62 -25.45
N PHE A 147 -11.16 3.26 -26.73
CA PHE A 147 -10.73 1.91 -27.12
C PHE A 147 -9.30 1.59 -26.68
N CYS A 148 -8.36 2.53 -26.79
CA CYS A 148 -6.99 2.35 -26.30
C CYS A 148 -6.95 2.17 -24.78
N THR A 149 -7.76 2.95 -24.05
CA THR A 149 -7.90 2.79 -22.59
C THR A 149 -8.59 1.47 -22.26
N GLY A 150 -9.55 1.04 -23.08
CA GLY A 150 -10.22 -0.26 -23.00
C GLY A 150 -9.29 -1.45 -23.24
N ILE A 151 -8.31 -1.32 -24.14
CA ILE A 151 -7.22 -2.30 -24.27
C ILE A 151 -6.42 -2.33 -22.96
N GLY A 152 -6.21 -1.18 -22.30
CA GLY A 152 -5.67 -1.12 -20.94
C GLY A 152 -6.46 -1.95 -19.92
N ILE A 153 -7.77 -2.09 -20.06
CA ILE A 153 -8.61 -2.95 -19.19
C ILE A 153 -8.30 -4.43 -19.42
N THR A 154 -7.91 -4.83 -20.63
CA THR A 154 -7.41 -6.20 -20.87
C THR A 154 -6.13 -6.48 -20.07
N VAL A 155 -5.33 -5.44 -19.78
CA VAL A 155 -4.16 -5.55 -18.89
C VAL A 155 -4.62 -5.82 -17.44
N LEU A 156 -5.76 -5.30 -16.99
CA LEU A 156 -6.33 -5.66 -15.68
C LEU A 156 -6.91 -7.08 -15.64
N LEU A 157 -7.42 -7.61 -16.74
CA LEU A 157 -7.73 -9.04 -16.81
C LEU A 157 -6.44 -9.89 -16.68
N MET A 158 -5.32 -9.38 -17.21
CA MET A 158 -4.00 -9.98 -16.99
C MET A 158 -3.55 -9.90 -15.52
N LEU A 159 -4.00 -8.91 -14.74
CA LEU A 159 -3.75 -8.85 -13.29
C LEU A 159 -4.30 -10.07 -12.57
N ILE A 160 -5.49 -10.54 -12.94
CA ILE A 160 -6.10 -11.74 -12.34
C ILE A 160 -5.22 -12.95 -12.62
N ALA A 161 -4.70 -13.09 -13.85
CA ALA A 161 -3.79 -14.17 -14.22
C ALA A 161 -2.46 -14.10 -13.44
N ILE A 162 -1.84 -12.92 -13.36
CA ILE A 162 -0.59 -12.72 -12.60
C ILE A 162 -0.82 -13.00 -11.11
N LEU A 163 -1.94 -12.53 -10.55
CA LEU A 163 -2.26 -12.75 -9.15
C LEU A 163 -2.51 -14.24 -8.88
N GLY A 164 -3.19 -14.95 -9.79
CA GLY A 164 -3.38 -16.40 -9.71
C GLY A 164 -2.05 -17.15 -9.69
N GLN A 165 -1.17 -16.85 -10.64
CA GLN A 165 0.15 -17.48 -10.71
C GLN A 165 1.02 -17.17 -9.47
N ASN A 166 1.03 -15.92 -9.01
CA ASN A 166 1.75 -15.53 -7.80
C ASN A 166 1.15 -16.18 -6.55
N TYR A 167 -0.17 -16.29 -6.48
CA TYR A 167 -0.85 -16.95 -5.37
C TYR A 167 -0.48 -18.44 -5.32
N GLU A 168 -0.53 -19.17 -6.43
CA GLU A 168 -0.14 -20.59 -6.48
C GLU A 168 1.32 -20.79 -6.02
N MET A 169 2.24 -19.92 -6.46
CA MET A 169 3.63 -19.94 -6.04
C MET A 169 3.79 -19.78 -4.52
N HIS A 170 3.04 -18.86 -3.91
CA HIS A 170 3.10 -18.61 -2.46
C HIS A 170 2.29 -19.63 -1.66
N GLN A 171 1.24 -20.21 -2.23
CA GLN A 171 0.41 -21.23 -1.58
C GLN A 171 1.22 -22.47 -1.24
N GLY A 172 2.15 -22.89 -2.12
CA GLY A 172 3.09 -23.97 -1.84
C GLY A 172 4.02 -23.70 -0.65
N ARG A 173 4.22 -22.42 -0.28
CA ARG A 173 5.06 -21.97 0.85
C ARG A 173 4.25 -21.49 2.05
N ALA A 174 2.92 -21.57 2.00
CA ALA A 174 2.02 -20.97 2.98
C ALA A 174 2.33 -21.40 4.42
N GLN A 175 2.60 -22.69 4.64
CA GLN A 175 2.90 -23.24 5.97
C GLN A 175 4.21 -22.69 6.53
N VAL A 176 5.25 -22.56 5.70
CA VAL A 176 6.55 -22.01 6.12
C VAL A 176 6.39 -20.53 6.47
N LEU A 177 5.73 -19.77 5.60
CA LEU A 177 5.42 -18.35 5.85
C LEU A 177 4.61 -18.17 7.13
N PHE A 178 3.63 -19.05 7.38
CA PHE A 178 2.83 -19.04 8.59
C PHE A 178 3.65 -19.28 9.85
N MET A 179 4.49 -20.33 9.87
CA MET A 179 5.33 -20.62 11.03
C MET A 179 6.33 -19.48 11.32
N GLN A 180 6.91 -18.88 10.27
CA GLN A 180 7.80 -17.72 10.40
C GLN A 180 7.06 -16.50 10.96
N ALA A 181 5.91 -16.15 10.40
CA ALA A 181 5.09 -15.02 10.85
C ALA A 181 4.64 -15.20 12.30
N ARG A 182 4.20 -16.41 12.65
CA ARG A 182 3.77 -16.78 14.00
C ARG A 182 4.91 -16.72 15.01
N ALA A 183 6.09 -17.25 14.67
CA ALA A 183 7.27 -17.17 15.52
C ALA A 183 7.67 -15.72 15.76
N ARG A 184 7.66 -14.87 14.71
CA ARG A 184 7.91 -13.43 14.83
C ARG A 184 6.90 -12.75 15.75
N MET A 185 5.61 -13.06 15.61
CA MET A 185 4.55 -12.49 16.44
C MET A 185 4.70 -12.88 17.92
N LEU A 186 5.05 -14.13 18.21
CA LEU A 186 5.33 -14.61 19.56
C LEU A 186 6.55 -13.91 20.18
N LEU A 187 7.63 -13.75 19.41
CA LEU A 187 8.81 -13.01 19.85
C LEU A 187 8.48 -11.55 20.16
N GLU A 188 7.71 -10.87 19.29
CA GLU A 188 7.28 -9.50 19.51
C GLU A 188 6.46 -9.34 20.80
N MET A 189 5.53 -10.27 21.07
CA MET A 189 4.71 -10.25 22.29
C MET A 189 5.54 -10.46 23.57
N VAL A 190 6.57 -11.30 23.51
CA VAL A 190 7.46 -11.55 24.66
C VAL A 190 8.37 -10.36 24.94
N MET A 191 8.86 -9.68 23.90
CA MET A 191 9.81 -8.56 24.03
C MET A 191 9.14 -7.23 24.40
N GLU A 192 7.82 -7.12 24.27
CA GLU A 192 7.07 -5.86 24.39
C GLU A 192 7.22 -5.09 25.73
N PRO A 193 7.29 -5.73 26.93
CA PRO A 193 7.34 -5.00 28.20
C PRO A 193 8.62 -4.16 28.37
N ALA A 194 9.75 -4.67 27.91
CA ALA A 194 11.06 -4.00 28.02
C ALA A 194 11.29 -2.99 26.88
N PHE A 195 10.83 -3.33 25.66
CA PHE A 195 11.10 -2.52 24.47
C PHE A 195 10.22 -1.27 24.33
N ARG A 196 9.00 -1.23 24.92
CA ARG A 196 8.13 -0.04 24.83
C ARG A 196 8.80 1.24 25.32
N ARG A 197 9.71 1.17 26.29
CA ARG A 197 10.39 2.33 26.87
C ARG A 197 11.56 2.83 26.01
N GLN A 198 12.26 1.93 25.31
CA GLN A 198 13.41 2.26 24.46
C GLN A 198 12.99 2.69 23.04
N ARG A 199 11.87 2.15 22.54
CA ARG A 199 11.35 2.40 21.18
C ARG A 199 10.91 3.84 20.93
N ALA A 200 10.38 4.52 21.95
CA ALA A 200 9.97 5.92 21.84
C ALA A 200 11.16 6.87 21.60
N HIS A 201 12.34 6.53 22.11
CA HIS A 201 13.52 7.38 22.02
C HIS A 201 14.24 7.26 20.68
N TYR A 202 14.27 6.05 20.11
CA TYR A 202 15.02 5.75 18.88
C TYR A 202 14.32 6.20 17.60
N GLN A 203 12.98 6.21 17.59
CA GLN A 203 12.19 6.56 16.39
C GLN A 203 12.39 8.02 15.95
N LYS A 204 12.68 8.92 16.89
CA LYS A 204 12.99 10.34 16.61
C LYS A 204 14.32 10.49 15.86
N ASP A 205 15.29 9.66 16.21
CA ASP A 205 16.70 9.78 15.82
C ASP A 205 16.98 9.27 14.39
N ILE A 206 16.18 8.33 13.88
CA ILE A 206 16.28 7.85 12.48
C ILE A 206 15.68 8.86 11.49
N PHE A 207 14.55 9.47 11.83
CA PHE A 207 13.89 10.43 10.95
C PHE A 207 14.76 11.68 10.74
N ASP A 208 15.36 12.18 11.82
CA ASP A 208 16.25 13.34 11.77
C ASP A 208 17.52 13.05 10.92
N ARG A 209 18.07 11.84 11.02
CA ARG A 209 19.22 11.41 10.19
C ARG A 209 18.88 11.25 8.71
N PHE A 210 17.68 10.78 8.38
CA PHE A 210 17.22 10.69 7.00
C PHE A 210 17.03 12.09 6.39
N MET A 211 16.35 13.00 7.10
CA MET A 211 16.14 14.37 6.65
C MET A 211 17.46 15.12 6.46
N GLN A 212 18.45 14.90 7.34
CA GLN A 212 19.79 15.48 7.17
C GLN A 212 20.56 14.96 5.96
N LYS A 213 20.36 13.69 5.55
CA LYS A 213 21.01 13.14 4.36
C LYS A 213 20.38 13.70 3.09
N VAL A 214 19.05 13.77 3.04
CA VAL A 214 18.30 14.37 1.92
C VAL A 214 18.70 15.84 1.74
N TRP A 215 18.78 16.60 2.83
CA TRP A 215 19.18 18.02 2.81
C TRP A 215 20.61 18.25 2.30
N ARG A 216 21.57 17.41 2.70
CA ARG A 216 22.98 17.54 2.26
C ARG A 216 23.19 17.28 0.78
N VAL A 217 22.39 16.38 0.19
CA VAL A 217 22.49 16.05 -1.24
C VAL A 217 21.85 17.15 -2.11
N LEU A 218 20.81 17.82 -1.62
CA LEU A 218 20.10 18.87 -2.35
C LEU A 218 20.81 20.23 -2.35
N CYS A 219 21.61 20.56 -1.33
CA CYS A 219 22.29 21.86 -1.22
C CYS A 219 23.27 22.25 -2.36
N PRO A 220 24.20 21.38 -2.80
CA PRO A 220 25.27 21.81 -3.72
C PRO A 220 24.82 21.97 -5.18
N VAL A 221 23.71 21.34 -5.57
CA VAL A 221 23.27 21.29 -6.98
C VAL A 221 22.46 22.54 -7.41
N SER A 222 22.18 23.45 -6.46
CA SER A 222 21.38 24.65 -6.68
C SER A 222 22.11 25.80 -7.40
N LYS A 223 23.34 25.65 -7.91
CA LYS A 223 24.11 26.79 -8.44
C LYS A 223 24.05 27.02 -9.96
N HIS A 224 23.54 26.09 -10.78
CA HIS A 224 23.49 26.24 -12.25
C HIS A 224 22.05 26.34 -12.80
N PRO A 225 21.70 27.36 -13.60
CA PRO A 225 20.32 27.68 -13.97
C PRO A 225 19.65 26.67 -14.93
N LEU A 226 20.38 26.07 -15.87
CA LEU A 226 19.83 25.02 -16.76
C LEU A 226 19.69 23.67 -16.04
N LEU A 227 20.66 23.34 -15.17
CA LEU A 227 20.57 22.16 -14.33
C LEU A 227 19.42 22.29 -13.32
N ARG A 228 19.12 23.50 -12.83
CA ARG A 228 17.96 23.78 -11.96
C ARG A 228 16.63 23.37 -12.61
N PHE A 229 16.43 23.58 -13.92
CA PHE A 229 15.19 23.19 -14.59
C PHE A 229 15.08 21.68 -14.78
N GLY A 230 16.16 21.03 -15.23
CA GLY A 230 16.19 19.57 -15.37
C GLY A 230 16.04 18.86 -14.02
N ILE A 231 16.70 19.38 -12.99
CA ILE A 231 16.58 18.88 -11.61
C ILE A 231 15.24 19.25 -11.02
N LEU A 232 14.60 20.37 -11.37
CA LEU A 232 13.24 20.65 -10.92
C LEU A 232 12.25 19.66 -11.53
N ILE A 233 12.38 19.29 -12.81
CA ILE A 233 11.50 18.30 -13.44
C ILE A 233 11.78 16.91 -12.87
N VAL A 234 13.04 16.51 -12.75
CA VAL A 234 13.41 15.21 -12.16
C VAL A 234 13.07 15.19 -10.67
N CYS A 235 13.28 16.27 -9.92
CA CYS A 235 12.82 16.41 -8.54
C CYS A 235 11.32 16.54 -8.44
N LEU A 236 10.57 17.02 -9.44
CA LEU A 236 9.11 17.05 -9.43
C LEU A 236 8.56 15.66 -9.71
N VAL A 237 9.17 14.89 -10.61
CA VAL A 237 8.83 13.48 -10.87
C VAL A 237 9.25 12.61 -9.69
N LEU A 238 10.45 12.82 -9.14
CA LEU A 238 10.92 12.15 -7.92
C LEU A 238 10.17 12.67 -6.69
N LEU A 239 9.73 13.93 -6.64
CA LEU A 239 8.85 14.43 -5.59
C LEU A 239 7.47 13.89 -5.78
N LEU A 240 6.91 13.74 -6.98
CA LEU A 240 5.57 13.18 -7.14
C LEU A 240 5.59 11.69 -6.83
N THR A 241 6.62 10.95 -7.23
CA THR A 241 6.78 9.54 -6.88
C THR A 241 7.17 9.34 -5.42
N SER A 242 8.05 10.18 -4.87
CA SER A 242 8.39 10.18 -3.44
C SER A 242 7.34 10.85 -2.58
N PHE A 243 6.45 11.70 -3.10
CA PHE A 243 5.30 12.30 -2.41
C PHE A 243 4.13 11.36 -2.52
N MET A 244 3.94 10.61 -3.59
CA MET A 244 3.02 9.47 -3.58
C MET A 244 3.56 8.38 -2.65
N GLY A 245 4.86 8.11 -2.67
CA GLY A 245 5.52 7.22 -1.72
C GLY A 245 5.49 7.73 -0.28
N LEU A 246 5.64 9.04 -0.07
CA LEU A 246 5.61 9.71 1.24
C LEU A 246 4.19 10.00 1.68
N LEU A 247 3.22 10.15 0.79
CA LEU A 247 1.78 10.22 1.07
C LEU A 247 1.32 8.82 1.42
N ILE A 248 1.75 7.78 0.71
CA ILE A 248 1.60 6.40 1.14
C ILE A 248 2.28 6.22 2.50
N TYR A 249 3.50 6.73 2.73
CA TYR A 249 4.25 6.60 3.99
C TYR A 249 3.71 7.45 5.16
N VAL A 250 3.12 8.61 4.90
CA VAL A 250 2.53 9.57 5.85
C VAL A 250 1.08 9.21 6.08
N LEU A 251 0.36 8.65 5.12
CA LEU A 251 -0.82 7.85 5.38
C LEU A 251 -0.36 6.65 6.26
N MET A 252 0.67 5.89 5.90
CA MET A 252 1.23 4.86 6.79
C MET A 252 1.87 5.41 8.08
N GLY A 253 1.99 6.73 8.29
CA GLY A 253 2.78 7.35 9.37
C GLY A 253 1.95 8.17 10.37
N ALA A 254 0.98 8.94 9.87
CA ALA A 254 -0.05 9.65 10.65
C ALA A 254 -1.01 8.66 11.35
N ILE A 255 -0.98 7.40 10.92
CA ILE A 255 -1.82 6.34 11.42
C ILE A 255 -0.93 5.50 12.33
N GLY A 256 -0.75 5.87 13.60
CA GLY A 256 0.27 5.32 14.52
C GLY A 256 0.65 3.84 14.27
N PHE A 257 1.70 3.62 13.46
CA PHE A 257 1.99 2.39 12.72
C PHE A 257 3.30 1.74 13.18
N THR A 258 3.57 1.81 14.48
CA THR A 258 4.70 1.16 15.13
C THR A 258 4.77 -0.34 14.83
N GLY A 259 3.63 -0.99 14.59
CA GLY A 259 3.54 -2.39 14.17
C GLY A 259 4.04 -2.66 12.75
N ILE A 260 3.48 -2.02 11.72
CA ILE A 260 3.79 -2.39 10.33
C ILE A 260 5.14 -1.82 9.87
N ARG A 261 5.63 -0.75 10.49
CA ARG A 261 7.00 -0.28 10.26
C ARG A 261 8.04 -1.29 10.76
N TYR A 262 7.74 -1.99 11.85
CA TYR A 262 8.56 -3.14 12.30
C TYR A 262 8.43 -4.30 11.32
N THR A 263 7.23 -4.61 10.84
CA THR A 263 7.01 -5.64 9.82
C THR A 263 7.78 -5.35 8.53
N ILE A 264 7.81 -4.11 8.04
CA ILE A 264 8.51 -3.71 6.82
C ILE A 264 10.03 -3.73 7.04
N ASN A 265 10.54 -3.14 8.13
CA ASN A 265 11.98 -3.18 8.44
C ASN A 265 12.49 -4.61 8.62
N SER A 266 11.70 -5.46 9.26
CA SER A 266 12.04 -6.86 9.48
C SER A 266 11.86 -7.72 8.22
N SER A 267 10.97 -7.34 7.29
CA SER A 267 10.72 -8.11 6.05
C SER A 267 11.55 -7.68 4.85
N PHE A 268 11.91 -6.40 4.73
CA PHE A 268 12.68 -5.87 3.60
C PHE A 268 14.16 -5.69 3.90
N PHE A 269 14.51 -5.29 5.12
CA PHE A 269 15.89 -5.00 5.50
C PHE A 269 16.49 -6.05 6.44
N GLY A 270 15.72 -7.06 6.83
CA GLY A 270 16.15 -8.07 7.79
C GLY A 270 16.56 -7.49 9.14
N LEU A 271 16.06 -6.32 9.53
CA LEU A 271 16.44 -5.69 10.80
C LEU A 271 15.50 -6.14 11.93
N PHE A 272 16.06 -6.68 13.00
CA PHE A 272 15.36 -6.99 14.25
C PHE A 272 15.80 -5.99 15.33
N GLY A 273 15.01 -4.94 15.51
CA GLY A 273 15.41 -3.80 16.36
C GLY A 273 16.58 -3.03 15.74
N ASP A 274 17.71 -2.97 16.44
CA ASP A 274 18.91 -2.24 16.02
C ASP A 274 19.97 -3.13 15.36
N ARG A 275 19.72 -4.44 15.24
CA ARG A 275 20.69 -5.41 14.68
C ARG A 275 20.16 -6.04 13.40
N PHE A 276 21.07 -6.39 12.51
CA PHE A 276 20.76 -7.24 11.36
C PHE A 276 20.36 -8.64 11.86
N ALA A 277 19.37 -9.26 11.23
CA ALA A 277 18.91 -10.61 11.57
C ALA A 277 20.04 -11.65 11.52
N GLU A 278 21.06 -11.37 10.72
CA GLU A 278 22.31 -12.13 10.59
C GLU A 278 23.08 -12.24 11.91
N GLU A 279 22.99 -11.20 12.77
CA GLU A 279 23.67 -11.12 14.06
C GLU A 279 22.82 -11.64 15.22
N CYS A 280 21.56 -12.02 14.96
CA CYS A 280 20.67 -12.54 15.97
C CYS A 280 20.82 -14.07 16.06
N GLU A 281 21.29 -14.58 17.19
CA GLU A 281 21.18 -16.01 17.50
C GLU A 281 19.72 -16.36 17.74
N ILE A 282 19.11 -17.06 16.78
CA ILE A 282 17.74 -17.57 16.89
C ILE A 282 17.80 -18.97 17.47
N PHE A 283 17.46 -19.11 18.74
CA PHE A 283 17.25 -20.42 19.37
C PHE A 283 15.91 -21.00 18.89
N ALA A 284 15.95 -21.87 17.87
CA ALA A 284 14.79 -22.61 17.43
C ALA A 284 14.58 -23.84 18.31
N LEU A 285 13.52 -23.83 19.13
CA LEU A 285 13.11 -25.01 19.88
C LEU A 285 12.32 -25.94 18.93
N VAL A 286 13.00 -26.92 18.34
CA VAL A 286 12.36 -27.94 17.49
C VAL A 286 11.78 -29.01 18.40
N ARG A 287 10.46 -29.10 18.47
CA ARG A 287 9.77 -30.18 19.17
C ARG A 287 9.80 -31.43 18.29
N THR A 288 10.44 -32.50 18.76
CA THR A 288 10.57 -33.78 18.04
C THR A 288 9.36 -34.69 18.17
N ASP A 289 8.43 -34.35 19.06
CA ASP A 289 7.25 -35.17 19.32
C ASP A 289 6.29 -35.06 18.14
N ALA A 290 5.94 -36.19 17.52
CA ALA A 290 4.91 -36.28 16.51
C ALA A 290 3.60 -35.77 17.11
N ALA A 291 3.27 -34.51 16.84
CA ALA A 291 2.11 -33.83 17.38
C ALA A 291 0.85 -34.52 16.85
N SER A 292 0.17 -35.27 17.71
CA SER A 292 -1.22 -35.67 17.49
C SER A 292 -2.09 -34.41 17.51
N ASP A 293 -2.33 -33.83 16.34
CA ASP A 293 -3.44 -33.02 15.81
C ASP A 293 -4.29 -32.07 16.69
N ASP A 294 -4.00 -31.82 17.96
CA ASP A 294 -4.85 -30.93 18.75
C ASP A 294 -4.52 -29.46 18.51
N LEU A 295 -5.55 -28.77 18.00
CA LEU A 295 -5.75 -27.34 17.76
C LEU A 295 -5.41 -26.48 18.99
N ARG A 296 -4.15 -26.46 19.40
CA ARG A 296 -3.69 -25.63 20.51
C ARG A 296 -3.71 -24.16 20.06
N SER A 297 -4.66 -23.40 20.59
CA SER A 297 -4.76 -21.94 20.37
C SER A 297 -3.43 -21.24 20.66
N MET A 298 -3.10 -20.18 19.91
CA MET A 298 -1.94 -19.32 20.14
C MET A 298 -1.83 -18.82 21.58
N ARG A 299 -2.97 -18.65 22.26
CA ARG A 299 -3.03 -18.28 23.67
C ARG A 299 -2.36 -19.31 24.58
N ASN A 300 -2.47 -20.59 24.27
CA ASN A 300 -1.87 -21.67 25.08
C ASN A 300 -0.35 -21.72 24.85
N ASP A 301 0.09 -21.55 23.60
CA ASP A 301 1.51 -21.50 23.28
C ASP A 301 2.18 -20.27 23.95
N LEU A 302 1.49 -19.12 24.00
CA LEU A 302 1.93 -17.93 24.74
C LEU A 302 2.07 -18.15 26.24
N LYS A 303 1.16 -18.90 26.86
CA LYS A 303 1.25 -19.22 28.29
C LYS A 303 2.51 -20.02 28.57
N ASP A 304 2.72 -21.09 27.81
CA ASP A 304 3.91 -21.95 27.95
C ASP A 304 5.20 -21.16 27.73
N LEU A 305 5.25 -20.30 26.70
CA LEU A 305 6.44 -19.48 26.40
C LEU A 305 6.71 -18.44 27.49
N ARG A 306 5.67 -17.78 28.00
CA ARG A 306 5.77 -16.83 29.11
C ARG A 306 6.32 -17.52 30.35
N ASP A 307 5.84 -18.71 30.68
CA ASP A 307 6.29 -19.45 31.85
C ASP A 307 7.77 -19.87 31.72
N ILE A 308 8.19 -20.25 30.50
CA ILE A 308 9.61 -20.52 30.19
C ILE A 308 10.46 -19.25 30.37
N VAL A 309 10.03 -18.11 29.84
CA VAL A 309 10.77 -16.84 29.95
C VAL A 309 10.86 -16.38 31.39
N ILE A 310 9.77 -16.47 32.17
CA ILE A 310 9.79 -16.15 33.60
C ILE A 310 10.78 -17.04 34.34
N THR A 311 10.83 -18.33 34.01
CA THR A 311 11.76 -19.28 34.62
C THR A 311 13.22 -18.94 34.27
N LEU A 312 13.49 -18.61 33.00
CA LEU A 312 14.83 -18.19 32.53
C LEU A 312 15.27 -16.85 33.13
N CYS A 313 14.38 -15.88 33.26
CA CYS A 313 14.70 -14.58 33.85
C CYS A 313 14.94 -14.67 35.36
N ARG A 314 14.32 -15.64 36.05
CA ARG A 314 14.47 -15.81 37.50
C ARG A 314 15.81 -16.42 37.86
N ASP A 315 16.33 -17.35 37.05
CA ASP A 315 17.62 -17.98 37.29
C ASP A 315 18.25 -18.51 35.98
N PRO A 316 18.93 -17.64 35.20
CA PRO A 316 19.37 -17.97 33.84
C PRO A 316 20.45 -19.06 33.84
N ALA A 317 21.27 -19.15 34.88
CA ALA A 317 22.39 -20.08 34.95
C ALA A 317 21.97 -21.53 35.25
N THR A 318 20.99 -21.73 36.14
CA THR A 318 20.48 -23.07 36.49
C THR A 318 19.51 -23.58 35.43
N SER A 319 18.63 -22.73 34.91
CA SER A 319 17.61 -23.15 33.92
C SER A 319 18.23 -23.68 32.62
N LEU A 320 19.25 -23.01 32.08
CA LEU A 320 19.97 -23.44 30.87
C LEU A 320 20.71 -24.77 31.09
N ARG A 321 21.32 -24.94 32.27
CA ARG A 321 22.08 -26.15 32.63
C ARG A 321 21.19 -27.38 32.73
N THR A 322 20.01 -27.22 33.34
CA THR A 322 19.05 -28.33 33.53
C THR A 322 18.46 -28.78 32.19
N ARG A 323 18.10 -27.85 31.30
CA ARG A 323 17.60 -28.21 29.97
C ARG A 323 18.66 -28.77 29.02
N MET A 324 19.91 -28.30 29.11
CA MET A 324 21.01 -28.94 28.37
C MET A 324 21.24 -30.38 28.83
N GLN A 325 20.99 -30.71 30.11
CA GLN A 325 21.05 -32.07 30.61
C GLN A 325 19.88 -32.95 30.14
N GLU A 326 18.66 -32.40 30.01
CA GLU A 326 17.50 -33.14 29.46
C GLU A 326 17.60 -33.44 27.96
N LEU A 327 18.26 -32.56 27.19
CA LEU A 327 18.43 -32.73 25.74
C LEU A 327 19.59 -33.67 25.36
N LEU A 328 20.48 -33.98 26.29
CA LEU A 328 21.55 -34.95 26.04
C LEU A 328 21.00 -36.37 26.19
N PRO A 329 21.13 -37.23 25.16
CA PRO A 329 20.68 -38.61 25.27
C PRO A 329 21.42 -39.29 26.44
N PRO A 330 20.75 -40.17 27.20
CA PRO A 330 21.38 -40.89 28.30
C PRO A 330 22.61 -41.60 27.73
N ARG A 331 23.79 -41.28 28.27
CA ARG A 331 25.03 -41.99 27.91
C ARG A 331 24.79 -43.47 28.22
N LYS A 332 24.72 -44.27 27.15
CA LYS A 332 24.73 -45.73 27.23
C LYS A 332 26.12 -46.23 27.59
#